data_AF-A0A951S6N0-F1
#
_entry.id   AF-A0A951S6N0-F1
#
_cell.length_a   1.000
_cell.length_b   1.000
_cell.length_c   1.000
_cell.angle_alpha   90.00
_cell.angle_beta   90.00
_cell.angle_gamma   90.00
#
_symmetry.space_group_name_H-M   'P 1'
#
loop_
_entity.id
_entity.type
_entity.pdbx_description
1 polymer ?
#
loop_
_entity_poly.entity_id
_entity_poly.type
_entity_poly.pdbx_seq_one_letter_code
_entity_poly.pdbx_strand_id
1 'polypeptide(L)'
;MANNFKIKNAELVEVQVPTGNTKQVIYFPDLPNIRTKQIEGIEAYSATELTKTVSGNTVQAEADVASATLTLYYEGGEYFVVPLNAIKRVTTGIFYGDIPALNSQKIDWTKCYVTLTNNIANFAGKSFVFNVYYIR
;
A
#
# COMPACT_ATOMS: atom_id res chain seq x y z
N MET A 1 -8.52 0.16 -26.98
CA MET A 1 -8.02 -1.21 -26.77
C MET A 1 -8.47 -1.64 -25.38
N ALA A 2 -9.12 -2.80 -25.23
CA ALA A 2 -9.52 -3.29 -23.91
C ALA A 2 -8.25 -3.69 -23.13
N ASN A 3 -7.91 -2.95 -22.08
CA ASN A 3 -6.85 -3.33 -21.16
C ASN A 3 -7.39 -4.50 -20.33
N ASN A 4 -7.03 -5.73 -20.70
CA ASN A 4 -7.46 -6.93 -19.98
C ASN A 4 -6.65 -7.06 -18.69
N PHE A 5 -7.00 -6.26 -17.68
CA PHE A 5 -6.46 -6.37 -16.33
C PHE A 5 -6.85 -7.74 -15.74
N LYS A 6 -5.89 -8.65 -15.56
CA LYS A 6 -6.13 -10.04 -15.14
C LYS A 6 -5.89 -10.21 -13.64
N ILE A 7 -6.75 -9.64 -12.82
CA ILE A 7 -6.75 -9.93 -11.37
C ILE A 7 -7.24 -11.37 -11.16
N LYS A 8 -6.41 -12.21 -10.52
CA LYS A 8 -6.84 -13.57 -10.12
C LYS A 8 -6.99 -13.71 -8.61
N ASN A 9 -6.16 -13.03 -7.83
CA ASN A 9 -6.19 -13.06 -6.38
C ASN A 9 -5.90 -11.67 -5.81
N ALA A 10 -6.27 -11.48 -4.54
CA ALA A 10 -5.99 -10.28 -3.77
C ALA A 10 -5.54 -10.65 -2.36
N GLU A 11 -4.60 -9.90 -1.78
CA GLU A 11 -4.14 -10.06 -0.40
C GLU A 11 -4.04 -8.70 0.27
N LEU A 12 -4.60 -8.60 1.49
CA LEU A 12 -4.47 -7.40 2.32
C LEU A 12 -3.11 -7.41 3.00
N VAL A 13 -2.34 -6.36 2.75
CA VAL A 13 -1.02 -6.14 3.31
C VAL A 13 -1.09 -5.03 4.33
N GLU A 14 -0.60 -5.33 5.53
CA GLU A 14 -0.53 -4.38 6.63
C GLU A 14 0.91 -3.92 6.85
N VAL A 15 1.11 -2.61 6.91
CA VAL A 15 2.39 -1.98 7.25
C VAL A 15 2.21 -1.22 8.56
N GLN A 16 2.59 -1.87 9.66
CA GLN A 16 2.43 -1.35 11.00
C GLN A 16 3.46 -0.24 11.28
N VAL A 17 3.01 0.85 11.89
CA VAL A 17 3.90 1.88 12.41
C VAL A 17 4.38 1.49 13.80
N PRO A 18 5.70 1.35 14.03
CA PRO A 18 6.23 1.02 15.34
C PRO A 18 5.89 2.08 16.39
N THR A 19 5.59 1.66 17.62
CA THR A 19 5.37 2.57 18.75
C THR A 19 6.61 3.44 18.98
N GLY A 20 6.42 4.76 19.13
CA GLY A 20 7.53 5.70 19.32
C GLY A 20 8.38 5.94 18.07
N ASN A 21 7.92 5.52 16.89
CA ASN A 21 8.64 5.78 15.65
C ASN A 21 8.79 7.29 15.38
N THR A 22 10.03 7.75 15.26
CA THR A 22 10.39 9.12 14.88
C THR A 22 10.83 9.24 13.43
N LYS A 23 10.89 8.13 12.70
CA LYS A 23 11.33 8.09 11.30
C LYS A 23 10.17 8.39 10.35
N GLN A 24 10.48 9.02 9.23
CA GLN A 24 9.52 9.26 8.15
C GLN A 24 9.33 8.04 7.22
N VAL A 25 10.11 6.98 7.41
CA VAL A 25 10.12 5.81 6.53
C VAL A 25 9.70 4.57 7.31
N ILE A 26 8.67 3.88 6.80
CA ILE A 26 8.15 2.63 7.35
C ILE A 26 8.27 1.54 6.28
N TYR A 27 9.05 0.50 6.57
CA TYR A 27 9.28 -0.60 5.64
C TYR A 27 8.14 -1.61 5.68
N PHE A 28 7.90 -2.25 4.54
CA PHE A 28 6.98 -3.37 4.47
C PHE A 28 7.52 -4.56 5.26
N PRO A 29 6.64 -5.36 5.89
CA PRO A 29 7.05 -6.64 6.43
C PRO A 29 7.44 -7.60 5.30
N ASP A 30 8.04 -8.73 5.65
CA ASP A 30 8.19 -9.81 4.68
C ASP A 30 6.83 -10.42 4.33
N LEU A 31 6.57 -10.61 3.04
CA LEU A 31 5.30 -11.07 2.49
C LEU A 31 5.53 -12.34 1.67
N PRO A 32 5.72 -13.51 2.32
CA PRO A 32 6.14 -14.74 1.64
C PRO A 32 5.13 -15.22 0.60
N ASN A 33 3.83 -14.97 0.81
CA ASN A 33 2.77 -15.40 -0.09
C ASN A 33 2.82 -14.72 -1.46
N ILE A 34 3.24 -13.46 -1.50
CA ILE A 34 3.24 -12.62 -2.71
C ILE A 34 4.64 -12.25 -3.21
N ARG A 35 5.71 -12.67 -2.52
CA ARG A 35 7.11 -12.38 -2.88
C ARG A 35 7.47 -12.79 -4.31
N THR A 36 6.97 -13.93 -4.77
CA THR A 36 7.31 -14.50 -6.09
C THR A 36 6.25 -14.24 -7.15
N LYS A 37 5.21 -13.46 -6.80
CA LYS A 37 4.02 -13.27 -7.64
C LYS A 37 4.15 -12.03 -8.51
N GLN A 38 3.46 -12.08 -9.65
CA GLN A 38 3.33 -10.96 -10.56
C GLN A 38 2.22 -10.05 -10.04
N ILE A 39 2.58 -8.82 -9.71
CA ILE A 39 1.67 -7.85 -9.13
C ILE A 39 1.04 -7.05 -10.25
N GLU A 40 -0.28 -7.05 -10.28
CA GLU A 40 -1.09 -6.35 -11.28
C GLU A 40 -1.43 -4.94 -10.82
N GLY A 41 -1.69 -4.76 -9.52
CA GLY A 41 -2.05 -3.46 -8.99
C GLY A 41 -2.05 -3.42 -7.48
N ILE A 42 -2.16 -2.21 -6.96
CA ILE A 42 -2.22 -1.94 -5.53
C ILE A 42 -3.25 -0.85 -5.24
N GLU A 43 -4.04 -1.04 -4.19
CA GLU A 43 -4.91 -0.01 -3.62
C GLU A 43 -4.50 0.26 -2.17
N ALA A 44 -4.63 1.50 -1.71
CA ALA A 44 -4.45 1.87 -0.31
C ALA A 44 -5.81 2.17 0.35
N TYR A 45 -5.90 1.96 1.66
CA TYR A 45 -7.07 2.34 2.46
C TYR A 45 -6.72 3.38 3.50
N SER A 46 -7.69 4.26 3.80
CA SER A 46 -7.67 5.10 4.99
C SER A 46 -8.72 4.64 6.00
N ALA A 47 -8.65 5.21 7.20
CA ALA A 47 -9.62 4.98 8.26
C ALA A 47 -11.07 5.28 7.86
N THR A 48 -11.27 6.12 6.84
CA THR A 48 -12.59 6.44 6.27
C THR A 48 -13.22 5.24 5.59
N GLU A 49 -12.42 4.44 4.86
CA GLU A 49 -12.90 3.27 4.12
C GLU A 49 -12.78 1.97 4.93
N LEU A 50 -11.75 1.85 5.78
CA LEU A 50 -11.50 0.68 6.61
C LEU A 50 -11.01 1.15 7.99
N THR A 51 -11.78 0.93 9.05
CA THR A 51 -11.45 1.46 10.39
C THR A 51 -10.38 0.66 11.13
N LYS A 52 -10.31 -0.66 10.89
CA LYS A 52 -9.42 -1.60 11.58
C LYS A 52 -8.74 -2.56 10.59
N THR A 53 -7.50 -2.94 10.89
CA THR A 53 -6.77 -3.98 10.15
C THR A 53 -7.22 -5.37 10.58
N VAL A 54 -6.81 -6.39 9.80
CA VAL A 54 -7.03 -7.80 10.16
C VAL A 54 -6.38 -8.14 11.51
N SER A 55 -5.26 -7.49 11.84
CA SER A 55 -4.55 -7.65 13.11
C SER A 55 -5.15 -6.82 14.27
N GLY A 56 -6.21 -6.04 14.02
CA GLY A 56 -6.88 -5.21 15.03
C GLY A 56 -6.29 -3.81 15.24
N ASN A 57 -5.25 -3.43 14.49
CA ASN A 57 -4.69 -2.08 14.52
C ASN A 57 -5.65 -1.07 13.89
N THR A 58 -5.52 0.19 14.24
CA THR A 58 -6.30 1.27 13.63
C THR A 58 -5.69 1.64 12.28
N VAL A 59 -6.49 1.75 11.22
CA VAL A 59 -5.97 2.21 9.93
C VAL A 59 -5.60 3.69 10.01
N GLN A 60 -4.62 4.12 9.22
CA GLN A 60 -4.19 5.50 9.21
C GLN A 60 -5.29 6.48 8.77
N ALA A 61 -5.28 7.67 9.37
CA ALA A 61 -6.26 8.68 9.07
C ALA A 61 -6.07 9.20 7.63
N GLU A 62 -7.13 9.73 7.05
CA GLU A 62 -7.11 10.18 5.65
C GLU A 62 -6.05 11.25 5.37
N ALA A 63 -5.83 12.20 6.29
CA ALA A 63 -4.80 13.22 6.15
C ALA A 63 -3.37 12.62 6.15
N ASP A 64 -3.15 11.57 6.93
CA ASP A 64 -1.85 10.88 7.00
C ASP A 64 -1.60 10.06 5.73
N VAL A 65 -2.64 9.37 5.22
CA VAL A 65 -2.57 8.67 3.93
C VAL A 65 -2.35 9.66 2.78
N ALA A 66 -3.05 10.79 2.78
CA ALA A 66 -2.94 11.78 1.70
C ALA A 66 -1.57 12.47 1.63
N SER A 67 -0.81 12.49 2.72
CA SER A 67 0.52 13.10 2.82
C SER A 67 1.68 12.09 2.73
N ALA A 68 1.38 10.83 2.40
CA ALA A 68 2.36 9.77 2.29
C ALA A 68 2.58 9.30 0.84
N THR A 69 3.76 8.75 0.58
CA THR A 69 4.14 8.14 -0.70
C THR A 69 4.55 6.69 -0.47
N LEU A 70 4.29 5.85 -1.47
CA LEU A 70 4.74 4.47 -1.53
C LEU A 70 5.90 4.36 -2.51
N THR A 71 7.00 3.75 -2.07
CA THR A 71 8.11 3.36 -2.92
C THR A 71 8.09 1.85 -3.11
N LEU A 72 7.93 1.40 -4.35
CA LEU A 72 7.97 -0.01 -4.76
C LEU A 72 9.29 -0.30 -5.46
N TYR A 73 9.99 -1.36 -5.05
CA TYR A 73 11.19 -1.85 -5.71
C TYR A 73 10.88 -3.07 -6.55
N TYR A 74 11.40 -3.12 -7.78
CA TYR A 74 11.26 -4.28 -8.65
C TYR A 74 12.51 -5.17 -8.61
N GLU A 75 12.33 -6.46 -8.96
CA GLU A 75 13.45 -7.36 -9.25
C GLU A 75 14.22 -6.84 -10.48
N GLY A 76 15.26 -6.04 -10.24
CA GLY A 76 16.00 -5.33 -11.28
C GLY A 76 16.63 -4.01 -10.81
N GLY A 77 16.22 -3.51 -9.64
CA GLY A 77 16.82 -2.33 -9.00
C GLY A 77 16.14 -1.01 -9.35
N GLU A 78 15.17 -1.02 -10.26
CA GLU A 78 14.31 0.13 -10.51
C GLU A 78 13.26 0.27 -9.41
N TYR A 79 12.90 1.51 -9.09
CA TYR A 79 11.87 1.83 -8.13
C TYR A 79 10.81 2.75 -8.73
N PHE A 80 9.58 2.60 -8.25
CA PHE A 80 8.46 3.44 -8.61
C PHE A 80 7.92 4.12 -7.35
N VAL A 81 7.73 5.44 -7.41
CA VAL A 81 7.17 6.22 -6.30
C VAL A 81 5.79 6.71 -6.69
N VAL A 82 4.80 6.38 -5.86
CA VAL A 82 3.41 6.79 -6.06
C VAL A 82 2.87 7.47 -4.80
N PRO A 83 2.23 8.64 -4.91
CA PRO A 83 1.46 9.22 -3.81
C PRO A 83 0.33 8.28 -3.39
N LEU A 84 0.16 8.03 -2.08
CA LEU A 84 -0.88 7.11 -1.61
C LEU A 84 -2.30 7.60 -1.94
N ASN A 85 -2.52 8.92 -2.00
CA ASN A 85 -3.80 9.48 -2.44
C ASN A 85 -4.19 9.09 -3.88
N ALA A 86 -3.22 8.78 -4.74
CA ALA A 86 -3.47 8.37 -6.12
C ALA A 86 -3.93 6.90 -6.23
N ILE A 87 -3.61 6.07 -5.24
CA ILE A 87 -4.01 4.65 -5.17
C ILE A 87 -5.03 4.39 -4.05
N LYS A 88 -5.51 5.43 -3.37
CA LYS A 88 -6.44 5.31 -2.25
C LYS A 88 -7.83 4.92 -2.77
N ARG A 89 -8.44 3.91 -2.18
CA ARG A 89 -9.86 3.62 -2.37
C ARG A 89 -10.69 4.80 -1.86
N VAL A 90 -11.70 5.19 -2.63
CA VAL A 90 -12.70 6.19 -2.22
C VAL A 90 -14.07 5.55 -2.33
N THR A 91 -14.77 5.41 -1.20
CA THR A 91 -16.13 4.84 -1.14
C THR A 91 -17.22 5.90 -1.19
N THR A 92 -16.88 7.17 -0.97
CA THR A 92 -17.78 8.32 -1.02
C THR A 92 -17.40 9.26 -2.18
N GLY A 93 -18.24 9.31 -3.23
CA GLY A 93 -18.02 10.13 -4.43
C GLY A 93 -17.88 9.31 -5.71
N ILE A 94 -17.39 9.94 -6.78
CA ILE A 94 -17.14 9.24 -8.06
C ILE A 94 -15.87 8.41 -7.89
N PHE A 95 -16.05 7.09 -7.82
CA PHE A 95 -14.96 6.13 -7.86
C PHE A 95 -14.24 6.25 -9.22
N TYR A 96 -13.03 6.80 -9.22
CA TYR A 96 -12.11 6.64 -10.35
C TYR A 96 -11.53 5.23 -10.27
N GLY A 97 -12.25 4.29 -10.88
CA GLY A 97 -12.07 2.85 -10.66
C GLY A 97 -10.88 2.19 -11.33
N ASP A 98 -9.90 2.98 -11.71
CA ASP A 98 -8.70 2.47 -12.37
C ASP A 98 -7.62 2.26 -11.32
N ILE A 99 -7.42 1.00 -10.94
CA ILE A 99 -6.25 0.58 -10.18
C ILE A 99 -5.04 0.80 -11.08
N PRO A 100 -4.02 1.58 -10.68
CA PRO A 100 -2.83 1.76 -11.50
C PRO A 100 -2.19 0.41 -11.81
N ALA A 101 -2.12 0.09 -13.10
CA ALA A 101 -1.56 -1.17 -13.55
C ALA A 101 -0.04 -1.18 -13.35
N LEU A 102 0.45 -2.15 -12.58
CA LEU A 102 1.86 -2.40 -12.33
C LEU A 102 2.47 -3.38 -13.36
N ASN A 103 1.78 -3.64 -14.47
CA ASN A 103 2.25 -4.43 -15.62
C ASN A 103 2.91 -5.77 -15.23
N SER A 104 2.30 -6.52 -14.30
CA SER A 104 2.73 -7.85 -13.90
C SER A 104 4.18 -7.92 -13.36
N GLN A 105 4.68 -6.85 -12.76
CA GLN A 105 6.04 -6.80 -12.23
C GLN A 105 6.19 -7.60 -10.93
N LYS A 106 7.39 -8.13 -10.70
CA LYS A 106 7.75 -8.76 -9.42
C LYS A 106 8.33 -7.71 -8.49
N ILE A 107 7.79 -7.63 -7.29
CA ILE A 107 8.13 -6.61 -6.29
C ILE A 107 9.01 -7.22 -5.20
N ASP A 108 10.13 -6.57 -4.91
CA ASP A 108 10.97 -6.86 -3.75
C ASP A 108 10.41 -6.13 -2.53
N TRP A 109 9.40 -6.74 -1.90
CA TRP A 109 8.68 -6.18 -0.74
C TRP A 109 9.61 -5.79 0.40
N THR A 110 10.74 -6.47 0.58
CA THR A 110 11.68 -6.21 1.68
C THR A 110 12.40 -4.86 1.54
N LYS A 111 12.42 -4.30 0.32
CA LYS A 111 12.98 -2.96 0.04
C LYS A 111 11.89 -1.89 -0.06
N CYS A 112 10.63 -2.28 -0.23
CA CYS A 112 9.51 -1.35 -0.33
C CYS A 112 9.26 -0.64 1.01
N TYR A 113 8.83 0.61 0.92
CA TYR A 113 8.51 1.41 2.10
C TYR A 113 7.48 2.50 1.80
N VAL A 114 6.85 2.98 2.88
CA VAL A 114 6.03 4.19 2.89
C VAL A 114 6.87 5.33 3.44
N THR A 115 6.87 6.47 2.75
CA THR A 115 7.48 7.72 3.22
C THR A 115 6.40 8.73 3.57
N LEU A 116 6.62 9.43 4.68
CA LEU A 116 5.72 10.43 5.21
C LEU A 116 6.34 11.81 5.08
N THR A 117 5.53 12.79 4.68
CA THR A 117 6.01 14.17 4.53
C THR A 117 6.42 14.79 5.87
N ASN A 118 5.80 14.36 6.97
CA ASN A 118 6.11 14.82 8.34
C ASN A 118 6.44 13.64 9.25
N ASN A 119 7.15 13.91 10.36
CA ASN A 119 7.31 12.92 11.41
C ASN A 119 5.94 12.47 11.91
N ILE A 120 5.73 11.16 11.96
CA ILE A 120 4.58 10.59 12.65
C ILE A 120 4.71 10.95 14.13
N ALA A 121 3.89 11.89 14.60
CA ALA A 121 3.73 12.13 16.02
C ALA A 121 2.91 10.97 16.62
N ASN A 122 3.61 10.03 17.25
CA ASN A 122 3.08 9.04 18.20
C ASN A 122 1.78 8.32 17.76
N PHE A 123 1.88 7.49 16.72
CA PHE A 123 0.79 6.63 16.23
C PHE A 123 0.90 5.18 16.72
N ALA A 124 1.00 4.97 18.03
CA ALA A 124 0.94 3.62 18.60
C ALA A 124 -0.34 2.90 18.12
N GLY A 125 -0.18 1.69 17.58
CA GLY A 125 -1.31 0.86 17.11
C GLY A 125 -1.99 1.34 15.82
N LYS A 126 -1.26 2.09 14.97
CA LYS A 126 -1.73 2.42 13.62
C LYS A 126 -0.97 1.69 12.51
N SER A 127 -1.65 1.46 11.39
CA SER A 127 -1.09 0.78 10.22
C SER A 127 -1.56 1.41 8.91
N PHE A 128 -0.69 1.38 7.91
CA PHE A 128 -1.10 1.52 6.51
C PHE A 128 -1.62 0.18 6.01
N VAL A 129 -2.69 0.19 5.23
CA VAL A 129 -3.28 -1.02 4.66
C VAL A 129 -3.34 -0.90 3.16
N PHE A 130 -2.92 -1.97 2.49
CA PHE A 130 -2.91 -2.08 1.05
C PHE A 130 -3.69 -3.32 0.61
N ASN A 131 -4.44 -3.23 -0.48
CA ASN A 131 -4.89 -4.41 -1.21
C ASN A 131 -3.93 -4.66 -2.37
N VAL A 132 -3.32 -5.82 -2.43
CA VAL A 132 -2.38 -6.18 -3.50
C VAL A 132 -3.03 -7.22 -4.41
N TYR A 133 -3.15 -6.87 -5.68
CA TYR A 133 -3.74 -7.72 -6.72
C TYR A 133 -2.64 -8.45 -7.49
N TYR A 134 -2.76 -9.77 -7.64
CA TYR A 134 -1.72 -10.58 -8.27
C TYR A 134 -2.24 -11.77 -9.06
N ILE A 135 -1.38 -12.28 -9.94
CA ILE A 135 -1.56 -13.53 -10.69
C ILE A 135 -0.81 -14.66 -9.98
N ARG A 136 -1.47 -15.81 -9.86
CA ARG A 136 -0.91 -17.01 -9.20
C ARG A 136 0.23 -17.63 -10.00
#